data_AF-A0A523E085-F1
#
_entry.id   AF-A0A523E085-F1
#
_cell.length_a   1.000
_cell.length_b   1.000
_cell.length_c   1.000
_cell.angle_alpha   90.00
_cell.angle_beta   90.00
_cell.angle_gamma   90.00
#
_symmetry.space_group_name_H-M   'P 1'
#
loop_
_entity.id
_entity.type
_entity.pdbx_description
1 polymer ?
#
loop_
_entity_poly.entity_id
_entity_poly.type
_entity_poly.pdbx_seq_one_letter_code
_entity_poly.pdbx_strand_id
1 'polypeptide(L)'
;MAARLADDHDELTLVIELVSRFGFQYGLPMRAEAAREATEDTRVVRRPLLLDDFMISAIIAAGAQDLLGLCNRQSENDVIERVIRRRARGGAQHFFQAILCEDVAQRLGAIDASCRVYDADAIGRKQTVALFASRSIANELHASETRPLVSSCRVFDTARSLFDHATRDGKKEKYGMSGGLVASVVASHSPRMGVEQDAPAFIRGLIDGLRELGEAMRALEPDAIVLHSAHWVSTFLWLSPVHEVHEGVCVADEAPDLIPGSPYKWPGEPALAQAIADKLNAENIGCRTFDTPHWNWDYGCYVPLEYMDPRSEIPIVLLPTVMCSDVDENRRVGRYVHEVGKDTGKRIVFVSSCALSHDVLRGPELWPTAERQELDRKFIELATEGRAAELSAWMPEFIREGVAEMGGRTISSMVGAIEALAKDHDELTGKQFGPYAQSSGSGNAHVAVFPKSS
;
A
#
# COMPACT_ATOMS: atom_id res chain seq x y z
N MET A 1 -40.19 7.35 -28.59
CA MET A 1 -40.52 5.91 -28.41
C MET A 1 -39.34 5.14 -28.98
N ALA A 2 -38.43 4.52 -28.22
CA ALA A 2 -38.59 3.70 -27.01
C ALA A 2 -39.52 2.49 -27.25
N ALA A 3 -39.18 1.24 -26.90
CA ALA A 3 -37.92 0.65 -26.40
C ALA A 3 -38.05 -0.91 -26.44
N ARG A 4 -37.06 -1.62 -25.84
CA ARG A 4 -36.92 -3.09 -25.63
C ARG A 4 -36.32 -3.83 -26.82
N LEU A 5 -35.02 -4.18 -26.77
CA LEU A 5 -34.34 -5.18 -25.93
C LEU A 5 -34.74 -6.60 -26.31
N ALA A 6 -33.79 -7.32 -26.91
CA ALA A 6 -33.78 -8.76 -27.05
C ALA A 6 -32.79 -9.31 -26.01
N ASP A 7 -33.25 -10.22 -25.16
CA ASP A 7 -32.39 -10.99 -24.27
C ASP A 7 -31.81 -12.17 -25.06
N ASP A 8 -30.56 -12.03 -25.52
CA ASP A 8 -29.71 -13.14 -25.98
C ASP A 8 -28.33 -12.97 -25.32
N HIS A 9 -28.28 -13.24 -24.02
CA HIS A 9 -27.03 -13.28 -23.28
C HIS A 9 -26.35 -14.65 -23.46
N ASP A 10 -25.17 -14.66 -24.09
CA ASP A 10 -24.25 -15.81 -24.13
C ASP A 10 -23.75 -16.12 -22.70
N GLU A 11 -24.51 -16.90 -21.93
CA GLU A 11 -24.13 -17.28 -20.57
C GLU A 11 -22.92 -18.23 -20.55
N LEU A 12 -21.78 -17.67 -20.17
CA LEU A 12 -20.53 -18.36 -19.89
C LEU A 12 -20.69 -19.29 -18.67
N THR A 13 -21.03 -20.56 -18.91
CA THR A 13 -21.02 -21.58 -17.85
C THR A 13 -19.58 -21.88 -17.40
N LEU A 14 -19.14 -21.24 -16.31
CA LEU A 14 -17.89 -21.58 -15.63
C LEU A 14 -18.08 -22.86 -14.80
N VAL A 15 -17.19 -23.83 -14.98
CA VAL A 15 -17.06 -24.98 -14.08
C VAL A 15 -15.78 -24.82 -13.28
N ILE A 16 -15.90 -24.84 -11.95
CA ILE A 16 -14.78 -24.80 -11.01
C ILE A 16 -14.75 -26.15 -10.27
N GLU A 17 -13.65 -26.89 -10.45
CA GLU A 17 -13.35 -28.09 -9.66
C GLU A 17 -12.36 -27.72 -8.55
N LEU A 18 -12.60 -28.23 -7.34
CA LEU A 18 -11.76 -28.06 -6.16
C LEU A 18 -11.28 -29.43 -5.68
N VAL A 19 -9.98 -29.54 -5.35
CA VAL A 19 -9.34 -30.79 -4.94
C VAL A 19 -8.59 -30.59 -3.63
N SER A 20 -8.78 -31.53 -2.69
CA SER A 20 -8.17 -31.54 -1.35
C SER A 20 -7.47 -32.88 -1.04
N ARG A 21 -6.53 -32.87 -0.09
CA ARG A 21 -5.84 -34.08 0.40
C ARG A 21 -6.50 -34.61 1.67
N PHE A 22 -6.60 -35.94 1.79
CA PHE A 22 -6.99 -36.58 3.04
C PHE A 22 -5.77 -36.75 3.97
N GLY A 23 -5.72 -35.95 5.04
CA GLY A 23 -4.85 -36.21 6.19
C GLY A 23 -5.54 -37.16 7.17
N PHE A 24 -4.93 -38.29 7.50
CA PHE A 24 -5.48 -39.28 8.44
C PHE A 24 -5.30 -38.86 9.92
N GLN A 25 -5.80 -37.68 10.31
CA GLN A 25 -5.89 -37.23 11.70
C GLN A 25 -7.04 -36.21 11.85
N TYR A 26 -7.78 -36.28 12.96
CA TYR A 26 -8.99 -35.49 13.28
C TYR A 26 -10.25 -35.82 12.46
N GLY A 27 -10.85 -36.99 12.74
CA GLY A 27 -12.24 -37.23 12.39
C GLY A 27 -13.21 -36.54 13.35
N LEU A 28 -13.80 -35.42 12.91
CA LEU A 28 -15.05 -34.89 13.47
C LEU A 28 -15.99 -34.47 12.31
N PRO A 29 -17.27 -34.87 12.32
CA PRO A 29 -18.18 -34.53 11.23
C PRO A 29 -18.62 -33.07 11.31
N MET A 30 -18.35 -32.30 10.25
CA MET A 30 -19.06 -31.05 9.98
C MET A 30 -20.57 -31.30 9.99
N ARG A 31 -21.31 -30.58 10.85
CA ARG A 31 -22.77 -30.56 10.79
C ARG A 31 -23.21 -29.90 9.49
N ALA A 32 -24.10 -30.55 8.76
CA ALA A 32 -24.76 -29.95 7.61
C ALA A 32 -25.75 -28.87 8.09
N GLU A 33 -25.37 -27.61 8.00
CA GLU A 33 -26.32 -26.51 7.98
C GLU A 33 -26.81 -26.29 6.53
N ALA A 34 -28.12 -26.17 6.38
CA ALA A 34 -28.78 -26.29 5.09
C ALA A 34 -28.62 -25.02 4.24
N ALA A 35 -27.82 -25.13 3.17
CA ALA A 35 -27.94 -24.21 2.04
C ALA A 35 -29.34 -24.38 1.43
N ARG A 36 -30.06 -23.26 1.27
CA ARG A 36 -31.42 -23.24 0.71
C ARG A 36 -31.38 -23.61 -0.76
N GLU A 37 -32.39 -24.34 -1.21
CA GLU A 37 -32.54 -24.73 -2.62
C GLU A 37 -32.71 -23.50 -3.52
N ALA A 38 -31.77 -23.31 -4.44
CA ALA A 38 -32.03 -22.61 -5.69
C ALA A 38 -32.55 -23.65 -6.70
N THR A 39 -33.71 -23.39 -7.28
CA THR A 39 -34.47 -24.35 -8.09
C THR A 39 -33.92 -24.53 -9.50
N GLU A 40 -34.07 -25.77 -9.99
CA GLU A 40 -33.99 -26.27 -11.37
C GLU A 40 -32.60 -26.71 -11.95
N ASP A 41 -32.61 -27.95 -12.48
CA ASP A 41 -31.60 -28.65 -13.28
C ASP A 41 -30.19 -28.95 -12.73
N THR A 42 -30.11 -29.47 -11.50
CA THR A 42 -28.93 -30.24 -11.03
C THR A 42 -28.91 -31.70 -11.54
N ARG A 43 -28.28 -31.96 -12.69
CA ARG A 43 -27.80 -33.32 -13.03
C ARG A 43 -26.43 -33.60 -12.41
N VAL A 44 -26.43 -34.03 -11.15
CA VAL A 44 -25.21 -34.47 -10.46
C VAL A 44 -24.71 -35.80 -11.05
N VAL A 45 -23.71 -35.75 -11.94
CA VAL A 45 -23.04 -36.94 -12.45
C VAL A 45 -22.07 -37.49 -11.40
N ARG A 46 -22.58 -38.34 -10.49
CA ARG A 46 -21.72 -39.13 -9.60
C ARG A 46 -21.01 -40.23 -10.38
N ARG A 47 -19.77 -39.98 -10.77
CA ARG A 47 -18.75 -41.04 -10.94
C ARG A 47 -17.52 -40.66 -10.13
N PRO A 48 -17.19 -41.38 -9.03
CA PRO A 48 -15.91 -41.22 -8.38
C PRO A 48 -14.83 -41.76 -9.32
N LEU A 49 -13.96 -40.89 -9.83
CA LEU A 49 -12.64 -41.32 -10.28
C LEU A 49 -11.72 -41.25 -9.07
N LEU A 50 -11.32 -42.42 -8.58
CA LEU A 50 -10.16 -42.54 -7.71
C LEU A 50 -8.92 -42.41 -8.58
N LEU A 51 -8.17 -41.34 -8.36
CA LEU A 51 -6.75 -41.23 -8.70
C LEU A 51 -6.01 -41.18 -7.37
N ASP A 52 -4.90 -41.91 -7.25
CA ASP A 52 -4.24 -42.12 -5.96
C ASP A 52 -3.93 -40.78 -5.24
N ASP A 53 -4.17 -40.79 -3.93
CA ASP A 53 -4.07 -39.68 -2.96
C ASP A 53 -5.08 -38.52 -3.04
N PHE A 54 -6.03 -38.47 -4.00
CA PHE A 54 -6.97 -37.34 -4.11
C PHE A 54 -8.43 -37.74 -4.43
N MET A 55 -9.39 -37.03 -3.82
CA MET A 55 -10.83 -37.18 -4.05
C MET A 55 -11.45 -35.84 -4.50
N ILE A 56 -12.17 -35.85 -5.62
CA ILE A 56 -12.97 -34.69 -6.07
C ILE A 56 -14.22 -34.60 -5.20
N SER A 57 -14.37 -33.49 -4.46
CA SER A 57 -15.38 -33.37 -3.41
C SER A 57 -16.65 -32.60 -3.83
N ALA A 58 -16.57 -31.67 -4.79
CA ALA A 58 -17.73 -30.94 -5.31
C ALA A 58 -17.56 -30.42 -6.74
N ILE A 59 -18.69 -30.22 -7.43
CA ILE A 59 -18.82 -29.44 -8.67
C ILE A 59 -19.89 -28.38 -8.40
N ILE A 60 -19.56 -27.10 -8.58
CA ILE A 60 -20.48 -25.98 -8.34
C ILE A 60 -20.71 -25.26 -9.68
N ALA A 61 -21.97 -25.09 -10.06
CA ALA A 61 -22.38 -24.19 -11.14
C ALA A 61 -22.69 -22.81 -10.53
N ALA A 62 -22.14 -21.74 -11.10
CA ALA A 62 -22.18 -20.41 -10.50
C ALA A 62 -23.38 -19.58 -10.97
N GLY A 63 -24.18 -19.09 -10.02
CA GLY A 63 -25.19 -18.06 -10.23
C GLY A 63 -25.33 -17.19 -8.97
N ALA A 64 -25.27 -15.87 -9.15
CA ALA A 64 -25.51 -14.79 -8.18
C ALA A 64 -24.74 -14.78 -6.82
N GLN A 65 -23.94 -13.72 -6.65
CA GLN A 65 -23.63 -12.97 -5.41
C GLN A 65 -22.94 -13.65 -4.21
N ASP A 66 -23.12 -14.93 -3.90
CA ASP A 66 -22.54 -15.54 -2.67
C ASP A 66 -21.10 -16.08 -2.84
N LEU A 67 -20.56 -16.09 -4.06
CA LEU A 67 -19.24 -16.66 -4.39
C LEU A 67 -18.02 -15.87 -3.86
N LEU A 68 -18.24 -14.74 -3.18
CA LEU A 68 -17.22 -13.93 -2.50
C LEU A 68 -17.37 -13.93 -0.97
N GLY A 69 -18.41 -14.58 -0.42
CA GLY A 69 -18.88 -14.41 0.96
C GLY A 69 -18.66 -15.60 1.90
N LEU A 70 -17.73 -16.51 1.62
CA LEU A 70 -17.51 -17.70 2.46
C LEU A 70 -16.75 -17.38 3.76
N CYS A 71 -17.52 -16.94 4.75
CA CYS A 71 -17.11 -16.72 6.14
C CYS A 71 -16.67 -18.02 6.85
N ASN A 72 -15.46 -18.54 6.58
CA ASN A 72 -14.63 -19.23 7.58
C ASN A 72 -13.21 -19.50 7.09
N ARG A 73 -12.22 -18.88 7.77
CA ARG A 73 -10.77 -18.95 7.47
C ARG A 73 -10.14 -20.35 7.55
N GLN A 74 -10.86 -21.37 8.02
CA GLN A 74 -10.36 -22.75 7.99
C GLN A 74 -10.36 -23.37 6.58
N SER A 75 -11.24 -22.90 5.69
CA SER A 75 -11.50 -23.54 4.39
C SER A 75 -10.41 -23.30 3.34
N GLU A 76 -9.66 -22.20 3.44
CA GLU A 76 -8.66 -21.81 2.42
C GLU A 76 -7.41 -22.69 2.45
N ASN A 77 -7.06 -23.26 3.61
CA ASN A 77 -5.83 -24.04 3.78
C ASN A 77 -5.87 -25.46 3.17
N ASP A 78 -7.07 -25.98 2.84
CA ASP A 78 -7.26 -27.34 2.33
C ASP A 78 -7.42 -27.41 0.80
N VAL A 79 -7.42 -26.26 0.11
CA VAL A 79 -7.62 -26.17 -1.35
C VAL A 79 -6.27 -26.11 -2.08
N ILE A 80 -5.93 -27.17 -2.81
CA ILE A 80 -4.59 -27.34 -3.40
C ILE A 80 -4.52 -26.90 -4.87
N GLU A 81 -5.57 -27.13 -5.66
CA GLU A 81 -5.63 -26.75 -7.07
C GLU A 81 -7.05 -26.28 -7.45
N ARG A 82 -7.14 -25.28 -8.34
CA ARG A 82 -8.39 -24.71 -8.83
C ARG A 82 -8.38 -24.73 -10.35
N VAL A 83 -9.21 -25.60 -10.94
CA VAL A 83 -9.27 -25.78 -12.41
C VAL A 83 -10.49 -25.07 -12.97
N ILE A 84 -10.28 -24.22 -13.99
CA ILE A 84 -11.33 -23.49 -14.70
C ILE A 84 -11.37 -23.97 -16.15
N ARG A 85 -12.55 -24.38 -16.62
CA ARG A 85 -12.77 -24.78 -18.02
C ARG A 85 -13.88 -23.95 -18.66
N ARG A 86 -13.64 -23.50 -19.89
CA ARG A 86 -14.66 -22.91 -20.77
C ARG A 86 -15.18 -24.00 -21.71
N ARG A 87 -16.50 -24.06 -21.91
CA ARG A 87 -17.13 -25.01 -22.85
C ARG A 87 -17.72 -24.25 -24.04
N ALA A 88 -17.17 -24.46 -25.23
CA ALA A 88 -17.76 -23.95 -26.45
C ALA A 88 -19.00 -24.79 -26.85
N ARG A 89 -20.04 -24.14 -27.36
CA ARG A 89 -20.97 -24.76 -28.32
C ARG A 89 -20.43 -24.41 -29.71
N GLY A 90 -20.25 -25.42 -30.57
CA GLY A 90 -19.29 -25.34 -31.68
C GLY A 90 -19.68 -24.45 -32.86
N GLY A 91 -18.66 -23.99 -33.59
CA GLY A 91 -18.79 -23.21 -34.83
C GLY A 91 -17.40 -22.91 -35.42
N ALA A 92 -17.27 -22.84 -36.74
CA ALA A 92 -15.97 -22.87 -37.42
C ALA A 92 -15.23 -21.52 -37.39
N GLN A 93 -14.35 -21.30 -36.39
CA GLN A 93 -13.41 -20.16 -36.33
C GLN A 93 -11.93 -20.58 -36.09
N HIS A 94 -11.54 -21.76 -36.57
CA HIS A 94 -10.25 -22.39 -36.23
C HIS A 94 -8.96 -21.77 -36.83
N PHE A 95 -9.01 -20.68 -37.60
CA PHE A 95 -7.80 -20.15 -38.28
C PHE A 95 -7.18 -18.90 -37.65
N PHE A 96 -7.98 -18.01 -37.05
CA PHE A 96 -7.46 -16.76 -36.48
C PHE A 96 -6.87 -16.90 -35.07
N GLN A 97 -7.20 -17.97 -34.33
CA GLN A 97 -6.76 -18.15 -32.94
C GLN A 97 -5.34 -18.73 -32.80
N ALA A 98 -4.82 -19.43 -33.81
CA ALA A 98 -3.46 -19.99 -33.77
C ALA A 98 -2.37 -18.89 -33.79
N ILE A 99 -2.55 -17.86 -34.62
CA ILE A 99 -1.60 -16.76 -34.79
C ILE A 99 -1.48 -15.92 -33.50
N LEU A 100 -2.57 -15.78 -32.74
CA LEU A 100 -2.55 -15.04 -31.47
C LEU A 100 -1.75 -15.77 -30.37
N CYS A 101 -1.67 -17.11 -30.43
CA CYS A 101 -0.99 -17.90 -29.41
C CYS A 101 0.55 -17.80 -29.53
N GLU A 102 1.11 -17.68 -30.74
CA GLU A 102 2.56 -17.51 -30.92
C GLU A 102 3.08 -16.13 -30.45
N ASP A 103 2.34 -15.05 -30.72
CA ASP A 103 2.72 -13.69 -30.27
C ASP A 103 2.59 -13.53 -28.73
N VAL A 104 1.67 -14.27 -28.10
CA VAL A 104 1.56 -14.34 -26.63
C VAL A 104 2.69 -15.20 -26.03
N ALA A 105 3.04 -16.32 -26.65
CA ALA A 105 4.13 -17.19 -26.18
C ALA A 105 5.51 -16.50 -26.21
N GLN A 106 5.80 -15.67 -27.23
CA GLN A 106 7.04 -14.89 -27.27
C GLN A 106 7.12 -13.79 -26.20
N ARG A 107 6.00 -13.36 -25.62
CA ARG A 107 5.96 -12.31 -24.58
C ARG A 107 5.92 -12.84 -23.15
N LEU A 108 5.67 -14.14 -22.94
CA LEU A 108 5.53 -14.77 -21.62
C LEU A 108 6.82 -15.45 -21.12
N GLY A 109 7.98 -14.88 -21.47
CA GLY A 109 9.28 -15.34 -20.98
C GLY A 109 9.49 -15.07 -19.48
N ALA A 110 9.05 -16.02 -18.64
CA ALA A 110 9.39 -16.24 -17.21
C ALA A 110 8.61 -15.50 -16.11
N ILE A 111 7.43 -16.00 -15.72
CA ILE A 111 6.88 -16.01 -14.34
C ILE A 111 6.08 -17.33 -14.13
N ASP A 112 6.11 -17.91 -12.92
CA ASP A 112 5.52 -19.21 -12.55
C ASP A 112 5.00 -19.14 -11.08
N ALA A 113 3.86 -19.71 -10.64
CA ALA A 113 2.67 -20.26 -11.32
C ALA A 113 1.54 -20.56 -10.30
N SER A 114 0.26 -20.67 -10.73
CA SER A 114 -0.75 -21.59 -10.12
C SER A 114 -2.17 -21.63 -10.75
N CYS A 115 -2.45 -21.04 -11.91
CA CYS A 115 -3.74 -21.26 -12.62
C CYS A 115 -3.53 -21.89 -14.00
N ARG A 116 -4.11 -23.07 -14.21
CA ARG A 116 -4.02 -23.84 -15.46
C ARG A 116 -5.35 -23.85 -16.20
N VAL A 117 -5.35 -23.34 -17.43
CA VAL A 117 -6.50 -23.40 -18.33
C VAL A 117 -6.23 -24.46 -19.39
N TYR A 118 -7.24 -25.28 -19.66
CA TYR A 118 -7.20 -26.36 -20.65
C TYR A 118 -8.21 -26.10 -21.76
N ASP A 119 -7.75 -26.14 -23.02
CA ASP A 119 -8.62 -26.16 -24.19
C ASP A 119 -9.22 -27.57 -24.36
N ALA A 120 -10.55 -27.65 -24.40
CA ALA A 120 -11.28 -28.89 -24.54
C ALA A 120 -11.19 -29.50 -25.95
N ASP A 121 -11.05 -28.69 -27.00
CA ASP A 121 -11.02 -29.17 -28.40
C ASP A 121 -9.65 -29.79 -28.77
N ALA A 122 -8.61 -29.48 -28.00
CA ALA A 122 -7.25 -29.97 -28.18
C ALA A 122 -7.05 -31.41 -27.66
N ILE A 123 -7.80 -31.79 -26.61
CA ILE A 123 -7.76 -33.12 -25.99
C ILE A 123 -8.17 -34.22 -27.00
N GLY A 124 -9.11 -33.93 -27.89
CA GLY A 124 -9.52 -34.85 -28.97
C GLY A 124 -8.45 -35.11 -30.03
N ARG A 125 -7.43 -34.24 -30.16
CA ARG A 125 -6.40 -34.29 -31.21
C ARG A 125 -5.03 -34.78 -30.72
N LYS A 126 -4.92 -35.24 -29.46
CA LYS A 126 -3.67 -35.63 -28.78
C LYS A 126 -2.58 -34.53 -28.71
N GLN A 127 -2.95 -33.26 -28.84
CA GLN A 127 -2.06 -32.12 -28.64
C GLN A 127 -2.58 -31.28 -27.48
N THR A 128 -2.33 -31.72 -26.25
CA THR A 128 -2.70 -30.93 -25.06
C THR A 128 -1.68 -29.82 -24.86
N VAL A 129 -2.12 -28.56 -24.96
CA VAL A 129 -1.31 -27.39 -24.57
C VAL A 129 -1.87 -26.86 -23.26
N ALA A 130 -1.03 -26.79 -22.23
CA ALA A 130 -1.36 -26.15 -20.96
C ALA A 130 -0.90 -24.69 -21.03
N LEU A 131 -1.78 -23.75 -20.69
CA LEU A 131 -1.45 -22.34 -20.61
C LEU A 131 -1.61 -21.84 -19.17
N PHE A 132 -0.63 -21.06 -18.72
CA PHE A 132 -0.71 -20.31 -17.47
C PHE A 132 -1.55 -19.06 -17.68
N ALA A 133 -2.63 -18.93 -16.91
CA ALA A 133 -3.45 -17.72 -16.93
C ALA A 133 -3.12 -16.84 -15.73
N SER A 134 -2.62 -15.63 -15.96
CA SER A 134 -2.62 -14.58 -14.94
C SER A 134 -4.01 -13.95 -14.84
N ARG A 135 -4.32 -13.35 -13.68
CA ARG A 135 -5.60 -12.68 -13.41
C ARG A 135 -5.91 -11.55 -14.40
N SER A 136 -4.91 -11.02 -15.09
CA SER A 136 -5.05 -9.98 -16.13
C SER A 136 -5.76 -10.49 -17.39
N ILE A 137 -5.43 -11.70 -17.87
CA ILE A 137 -5.95 -12.25 -19.13
C ILE A 137 -7.48 -12.47 -19.07
N ALA A 138 -8.00 -12.80 -17.89
CA ALA A 138 -9.44 -12.90 -17.64
C ALA A 138 -10.17 -11.55 -17.74
N ASN A 139 -9.47 -10.44 -17.46
CA ASN A 139 -10.01 -9.08 -17.54
C ASN A 139 -9.84 -8.49 -18.94
N GLU A 140 -8.72 -8.74 -19.64
CA GLU A 140 -8.52 -8.29 -21.03
C GLU A 140 -9.52 -8.93 -22.00
N LEU A 141 -9.92 -10.20 -21.78
CA LEU A 141 -10.99 -10.86 -22.54
C LEU A 141 -12.38 -10.19 -22.39
N HIS A 142 -12.56 -9.32 -21.40
CA HIS A 142 -13.75 -8.49 -21.21
C HIS A 142 -13.59 -7.04 -21.69
N ALA A 143 -12.38 -6.60 -22.05
CA ALA A 143 -12.03 -5.19 -22.21
C ALA A 143 -11.28 -4.89 -23.52
N SER A 144 -11.77 -5.41 -24.65
CA SER A 144 -11.26 -5.03 -25.97
C SER A 144 -12.10 -3.92 -26.61
N GLU A 145 -11.70 -2.65 -26.44
CA GLU A 145 -11.79 -1.66 -27.52
C GLU A 145 -10.88 -0.43 -27.33
N THR A 146 -10.01 -0.21 -28.32
CA THR A 146 -9.26 1.04 -28.65
C THR A 146 -8.08 1.53 -27.78
N ARG A 147 -6.92 1.72 -28.46
CA ARG A 147 -5.72 2.52 -28.13
C ARG A 147 -5.72 3.79 -29.05
N PRO A 148 -4.68 4.68 -29.18
CA PRO A 148 -3.34 4.77 -28.53
C PRO A 148 -2.79 6.18 -28.12
N LEU A 149 -1.73 6.17 -27.27
CA LEU A 149 -0.41 6.90 -27.29
C LEU A 149 -0.31 8.40 -27.71
N VAL A 150 0.59 9.26 -27.15
CA VAL A 150 2.05 9.34 -27.46
C VAL A 150 2.81 10.45 -26.64
N SER A 151 3.99 10.09 -26.11
CA SER A 151 5.26 10.83 -25.83
C SER A 151 5.42 12.24 -25.20
N SER A 152 6.19 12.25 -24.08
CA SER A 152 7.46 12.99 -23.82
C SER A 152 7.57 14.52 -23.87
N CYS A 153 8.23 15.09 -22.84
CA CYS A 153 9.34 16.02 -23.06
C CYS A 153 10.32 16.08 -21.86
N ARG A 154 11.59 16.44 -22.12
CA ARG A 154 12.59 16.82 -21.10
C ARG A 154 12.57 18.34 -20.93
N VAL A 155 13.15 18.87 -19.84
CA VAL A 155 14.12 20.01 -19.84
C VAL A 155 14.62 20.28 -18.41
N PHE A 156 15.91 20.65 -18.29
CA PHE A 156 16.58 21.08 -17.05
C PHE A 156 16.46 22.62 -16.85
N ASP A 157 17.00 23.14 -15.74
CA ASP A 157 17.32 24.57 -15.51
C ASP A 157 16.23 25.55 -15.02
N THR A 158 15.51 25.21 -13.94
CA THR A 158 14.65 26.20 -13.21
C THR A 158 14.83 26.21 -11.67
N ALA A 159 15.79 25.46 -11.12
CA ALA A 159 15.91 25.28 -9.66
C ALA A 159 16.38 26.52 -8.87
N ARG A 160 16.90 27.58 -9.53
CA ARG A 160 17.57 28.71 -8.84
C ARG A 160 16.81 30.04 -8.81
N SER A 161 15.75 30.23 -9.58
CA SER A 161 15.02 31.52 -9.62
C SER A 161 13.80 31.59 -8.70
N LEU A 162 13.26 30.44 -8.26
CA LEU A 162 12.04 30.39 -7.44
C LEU A 162 12.26 30.81 -5.97
N PHE A 163 13.48 30.67 -5.43
CA PHE A 163 13.76 31.01 -4.02
C PHE A 163 14.22 32.46 -3.79
N ASP A 164 14.78 33.14 -4.79
CA ASP A 164 15.38 34.48 -4.66
C ASP A 164 14.36 35.65 -4.60
N HIS A 165 13.06 35.38 -4.50
CA HIS A 165 12.00 36.41 -4.40
C HIS A 165 11.22 36.44 -3.08
N ALA A 166 11.51 35.54 -2.13
CA ALA A 166 10.77 35.43 -0.87
C ALA A 166 11.29 36.31 0.29
N THR A 167 12.38 37.08 0.11
CA THR A 167 13.06 37.79 1.23
C THR A 167 13.30 39.28 1.00
N ARG A 168 12.21 40.04 0.78
CA ARG A 168 12.23 41.52 0.88
C ARG A 168 10.85 42.13 1.16
N ASP A 169 10.45 42.15 2.42
CA ASP A 169 10.35 43.42 3.19
C ASP A 169 9.69 43.20 4.57
N GLY A 170 10.24 43.86 5.59
CA GLY A 170 9.80 43.68 6.96
C GLY A 170 8.54 44.50 7.29
N LYS A 171 7.39 43.83 7.40
CA LYS A 171 6.26 44.24 8.25
C LYS A 171 5.48 43.01 8.72
N LYS A 172 5.51 42.73 10.03
CA LYS A 172 4.66 41.70 10.66
C LYS A 172 3.22 42.20 10.76
N GLU A 173 2.47 42.15 9.67
CA GLU A 173 1.01 42.16 9.73
C GLU A 173 0.49 40.72 9.82
N LYS A 174 -0.39 40.50 10.78
CA LYS A 174 -0.83 39.18 11.23
C LYS A 174 -1.94 38.64 10.32
N TYR A 175 -1.60 38.37 9.06
CA TYR A 175 -2.45 37.61 8.16
C TYR A 175 -2.67 36.21 8.76
N GLY A 176 -3.94 35.81 8.90
CA GLY A 176 -4.30 34.56 9.54
C GLY A 176 -3.90 33.37 8.68
N MET A 177 -2.75 32.76 8.97
CA MET A 177 -2.43 31.44 8.45
C MET A 177 -3.37 30.43 9.11
N SER A 178 -4.20 29.77 8.30
CA SER A 178 -5.06 28.69 8.78
C SER A 178 -4.22 27.51 9.28
N GLY A 179 -4.68 26.86 10.35
CA GLY A 179 -4.16 25.56 10.75
C GLY A 179 -4.49 24.47 9.73
N GLY A 180 -3.97 23.27 9.96
CA GLY A 180 -4.06 22.12 9.07
C GLY A 180 -2.67 21.56 8.76
N LEU A 181 -2.61 20.63 7.81
CA LEU A 181 -1.34 20.17 7.27
C LEU A 181 -0.68 21.29 6.46
N VAL A 182 0.64 21.42 6.60
CA VAL A 182 1.49 22.28 5.76
C VAL A 182 2.37 21.46 4.81
N ALA A 183 2.61 20.19 5.14
CA ALA A 183 3.22 19.20 4.26
C ALA A 183 2.81 17.78 4.66
N SER A 184 2.86 16.86 3.69
CA SER A 184 2.77 15.41 3.89
C SER A 184 4.03 14.75 3.32
N VAL A 185 4.67 13.90 4.11
CA VAL A 185 6.05 13.44 3.88
C VAL A 185 6.11 11.91 3.98
N VAL A 186 6.89 11.27 3.10
CA VAL A 186 7.50 9.96 3.40
C VAL A 186 8.97 10.16 3.74
N ALA A 187 9.41 9.53 4.83
CA ALA A 187 10.80 9.49 5.23
C ALA A 187 11.22 8.06 5.55
N SER A 188 12.24 7.55 4.86
CA SER A 188 12.81 6.24 5.20
C SER A 188 13.52 6.26 6.55
N HIS A 189 13.41 5.16 7.29
CA HIS A 189 13.96 5.00 8.64
C HIS A 189 14.94 3.81 8.76
N SER A 190 15.56 3.39 7.65
CA SER A 190 16.45 2.20 7.63
C SER A 190 17.35 2.19 8.87
N PRO A 191 17.40 1.10 9.66
CA PRO A 191 18.11 1.10 10.95
C PRO A 191 19.60 1.39 10.81
N ARG A 192 20.16 1.24 9.60
CA ARG A 192 21.53 1.64 9.21
C ARG A 192 21.77 3.15 9.20
N MET A 193 20.71 3.95 9.38
CA MET A 193 20.76 5.39 9.56
C MET A 193 20.74 5.78 11.05
N GLY A 194 20.38 4.90 11.99
CA GLY A 194 20.23 5.30 13.41
C GLY A 194 21.53 5.59 14.16
N VAL A 195 22.67 5.21 13.60
CA VAL A 195 24.02 5.49 14.12
C VAL A 195 24.91 5.91 12.93
N GLU A 196 24.94 7.22 12.63
CA GLU A 196 25.54 7.77 11.39
C GLU A 196 27.00 7.35 11.15
N GLN A 197 27.81 7.32 12.20
CA GLN A 197 29.23 6.96 12.14
C GLN A 197 29.46 5.56 11.53
N ASP A 198 28.49 4.65 11.72
CA ASP A 198 28.51 3.26 11.25
C ASP A 198 27.71 3.09 9.92
N ALA A 199 27.09 4.17 9.41
CA ALA A 199 26.27 4.15 8.21
C ALA A 199 27.08 3.81 6.93
N PRO A 200 26.69 2.77 6.17
CA PRO A 200 27.33 2.40 4.91
C PRO A 200 27.31 3.55 3.89
N ALA A 201 28.33 3.60 3.02
CA ALA A 201 28.49 4.70 2.06
C ALA A 201 27.28 4.93 1.14
N PHE A 202 26.53 3.88 0.79
CA PHE A 202 25.31 3.99 -0.04
C PHE A 202 24.08 4.52 0.71
N ILE A 203 24.08 4.48 2.06
CA ILE A 203 23.01 5.03 2.91
C ILE A 203 23.21 6.54 3.15
N ARG A 204 24.44 7.06 3.08
CA ARG A 204 24.75 8.45 3.44
C ARG A 204 23.94 9.50 2.66
N GLY A 205 23.66 9.23 1.38
CA GLY A 205 22.81 10.11 0.59
C GLY A 205 21.36 10.23 1.12
N LEU A 206 20.80 9.18 1.73
CA LEU A 206 19.51 9.25 2.41
C LEU A 206 19.61 10.14 3.66
N ILE A 207 20.67 9.97 4.46
CA ILE A 207 20.91 10.78 5.68
C ILE A 207 21.00 12.27 5.32
N ASP A 208 21.79 12.62 4.30
CA ASP A 208 21.92 14.01 3.84
C ASP A 208 20.59 14.53 3.25
N GLY A 209 19.86 13.69 2.50
CA GLY A 209 18.52 14.01 2.01
C GLY A 209 17.51 14.25 3.14
N LEU A 210 17.59 13.50 4.23
CA LEU A 210 16.69 13.65 5.38
C LEU A 210 16.99 14.91 6.19
N ARG A 211 18.25 15.36 6.21
CA ARG A 211 18.64 16.69 6.72
C ARG A 211 18.08 17.83 5.86
N GLU A 212 18.23 17.76 4.54
CA GLU A 212 17.65 18.75 3.62
C GLU A 212 16.12 18.81 3.73
N LEU A 213 15.47 17.64 3.86
CA LEU A 213 14.04 17.53 4.12
C LEU A 213 13.69 18.19 5.46
N GLY A 214 14.45 17.91 6.51
CA GLY A 214 14.32 18.55 7.82
C GLY A 214 14.41 20.07 7.76
N GLU A 215 15.42 20.61 7.07
CA GLU A 215 15.58 22.05 6.85
C GLU A 215 14.36 22.66 6.14
N ALA A 216 13.88 22.00 5.08
CA ALA A 216 12.69 22.45 4.36
C ALA A 216 11.42 22.40 5.22
N MET A 217 11.24 21.35 6.03
CA MET A 217 10.07 21.22 6.92
C MET A 217 10.12 22.21 8.09
N ARG A 218 11.28 22.43 8.70
CA ARG A 218 11.46 23.46 9.74
C ARG A 218 11.20 24.87 9.20
N ALA A 219 11.57 25.14 7.94
CA ALA A 219 11.31 26.42 7.27
C ALA A 219 9.81 26.69 7.01
N LEU A 220 8.92 25.69 7.13
CA LEU A 220 7.47 25.88 7.09
C LEU A 220 6.90 26.39 8.42
N GLU A 221 7.71 26.55 9.46
CA GLU A 221 7.29 26.93 10.82
C GLU A 221 6.06 26.10 11.30
N PRO A 222 6.17 24.76 11.40
CA PRO A 222 5.10 23.93 11.95
C PRO A 222 5.02 24.05 13.48
N ASP A 223 3.81 23.97 14.01
CA ASP A 223 3.56 23.87 15.45
C ASP A 223 3.83 22.46 15.99
N ALA A 224 3.73 21.43 15.15
CA ALA A 224 4.00 20.04 15.50
C ALA A 224 4.35 19.15 14.27
N ILE A 225 5.05 18.05 14.53
CA ILE A 225 5.16 16.90 13.61
C ILE A 225 4.23 15.79 14.11
N VAL A 226 3.39 15.25 13.22
CA VAL A 226 2.64 14.01 13.45
C VAL A 226 3.34 12.91 12.66
N LEU A 227 4.03 11.99 13.34
CA LEU A 227 4.77 10.89 12.72
C LEU A 227 4.04 9.55 12.90
N HIS A 228 3.79 8.86 11.81
CA HIS A 228 3.22 7.51 11.77
C HIS A 228 4.35 6.50 11.46
N SER A 229 4.71 5.66 12.45
CA SER A 229 5.79 4.68 12.32
C SER A 229 5.30 3.32 11.84
N ALA A 230 6.05 2.69 10.93
CA ALA A 230 5.86 1.30 10.52
C ALA A 230 6.16 0.32 11.68
N HIS A 231 7.15 0.64 12.52
CA HIS A 231 7.67 -0.27 13.55
C HIS A 231 7.04 -0.06 14.93
N TRP A 232 6.33 1.06 15.18
CA TRP A 232 5.45 1.14 16.35
C TRP A 232 4.16 0.35 16.08
N VAL A 233 4.17 -0.95 16.37
CA VAL A 233 3.04 -1.84 16.07
C VAL A 233 2.04 -1.87 17.23
N SER A 234 0.75 -1.73 16.89
CA SER A 234 -0.37 -1.99 17.78
C SER A 234 -1.34 -2.99 17.14
N THR A 235 -2.04 -3.80 17.94
CA THR A 235 -2.89 -4.86 17.36
C THR A 235 -4.28 -4.36 16.97
N PHE A 236 -5.00 -3.75 17.91
CA PHE A 236 -6.47 -3.56 17.82
C PHE A 236 -6.94 -2.11 17.74
N LEU A 237 -6.21 -1.18 18.35
CA LEU A 237 -6.61 0.21 18.52
C LEU A 237 -5.47 1.10 18.07
N TRP A 238 -5.81 2.26 17.52
CA TRP A 238 -4.88 3.37 17.45
C TRP A 238 -4.49 3.76 18.88
N LEU A 239 -3.23 4.10 19.08
CA LEU A 239 -2.70 4.59 20.34
C LEU A 239 -2.07 5.96 20.06
N SER A 240 -2.06 6.87 21.04
CA SER A 240 -1.28 8.11 20.91
C SER A 240 -0.69 8.51 22.26
N PRO A 241 0.64 8.66 22.38
CA PRO A 241 1.27 9.13 23.61
C PRO A 241 0.89 10.59 23.88
N VAL A 242 0.51 10.89 25.12
CA VAL A 242 0.21 12.25 25.61
C VAL A 242 1.27 12.75 26.60
N HIS A 243 2.51 12.29 26.44
CA HIS A 243 3.67 12.75 27.20
C HIS A 243 4.02 14.20 26.84
N GLU A 244 4.23 15.06 27.84
CA GLU A 244 4.75 16.44 27.67
C GLU A 244 6.17 16.45 27.08
N VAL A 245 6.98 15.43 27.43
CA VAL A 245 8.32 15.20 26.90
C VAL A 245 8.46 13.71 26.61
N HIS A 246 8.87 13.40 25.39
CA HIS A 246 9.32 12.08 25.00
C HIS A 246 10.81 11.98 25.33
N GLU A 247 11.21 11.12 26.27
CA GLU A 247 12.60 10.94 26.67
C GLU A 247 12.89 9.47 26.94
N GLY A 248 14.03 8.97 26.45
CA GLY A 248 14.39 7.58 26.63
C GLY A 248 15.64 7.17 25.87
N VAL A 249 15.78 5.87 25.65
CA VAL A 249 16.85 5.27 24.84
C VAL A 249 16.22 4.34 23.82
N CYS A 250 16.40 4.66 22.54
CA CYS A 250 15.90 3.89 21.43
C CYS A 250 16.81 2.69 21.15
N VAL A 251 16.23 1.49 21.12
CA VAL A 251 16.85 0.26 20.65
C VAL A 251 16.02 -0.25 19.48
N ALA A 252 16.65 -0.70 18.41
CA ALA A 252 15.92 -1.33 17.31
C ALA A 252 15.62 -2.79 17.65
N ASP A 253 14.37 -3.11 17.99
CA ASP A 253 13.97 -4.47 18.41
C ASP A 253 14.33 -5.57 17.40
N GLU A 254 14.25 -5.28 16.09
CA GLU A 254 14.62 -6.22 15.02
C GLU A 254 16.08 -6.12 14.55
N ALA A 255 16.80 -5.07 14.95
CA ALA A 255 18.19 -4.82 14.54
C ALA A 255 19.04 -4.16 15.67
N PRO A 256 19.11 -4.76 16.87
CA PRO A 256 19.77 -4.16 18.03
C PRO A 256 21.30 -4.09 17.88
N ASP A 257 21.87 -4.76 16.87
CA ASP A 257 23.26 -4.61 16.44
C ASP A 257 23.52 -3.32 15.65
N LEU A 258 22.48 -2.76 14.99
CA LEU A 258 22.56 -1.49 14.26
C LEU A 258 22.19 -0.28 15.12
N ILE A 259 21.21 -0.43 16.02
CA ILE A 259 20.81 0.61 16.99
C ILE A 259 20.74 -0.02 18.38
N PRO A 260 21.88 -0.12 19.10
CA PRO A 260 21.96 -0.78 20.41
C PRO A 260 21.47 0.08 21.58
N GLY A 261 21.25 1.38 21.37
CA GLY A 261 20.83 2.31 22.41
C GLY A 261 21.17 3.77 22.11
N SER A 262 20.36 4.44 21.28
CA SER A 262 20.51 5.86 20.97
C SER A 262 19.60 6.70 21.90
N PRO A 263 20.15 7.63 22.72
CA PRO A 263 19.32 8.48 23.59
C PRO A 263 18.50 9.47 22.77
N TYR A 264 17.27 9.74 23.19
CA TYR A 264 16.39 10.72 22.53
C TYR A 264 15.66 11.59 23.57
N LYS A 265 15.39 12.86 23.21
CA LYS A 265 14.58 13.77 24.03
C LYS A 265 13.90 14.83 23.18
N TRP A 266 12.59 14.71 22.95
CA TRP A 266 11.78 15.66 22.19
C TRP A 266 10.58 16.18 23.01
N PRO A 267 10.13 17.44 22.81
CA PRO A 267 8.85 17.89 23.33
C PRO A 267 7.70 17.08 22.69
N GLY A 268 6.66 16.80 23.47
CA GLY A 268 5.39 16.29 22.95
C GLY A 268 4.38 17.41 22.71
N GLU A 269 3.24 17.09 22.09
CA GLU A 269 2.07 17.97 22.03
C GLU A 269 0.82 17.19 22.51
N PRO A 270 0.64 17.02 23.84
CA PRO A 270 -0.44 16.23 24.42
C PRO A 270 -1.84 16.66 23.99
N ALA A 271 -2.04 17.98 23.80
CA ALA A 271 -3.34 18.52 23.40
C ALA A 271 -3.72 18.13 21.97
N LEU A 272 -2.75 18.13 21.03
CA LEU A 272 -2.97 17.67 19.65
C LEU A 272 -3.14 16.14 19.59
N ALA A 273 -2.34 15.39 20.34
CA ALA A 273 -2.45 13.94 20.45
C ALA A 273 -3.85 13.52 20.96
N GLN A 274 -4.35 14.18 22.01
CA GLN A 274 -5.71 13.95 22.52
C GLN A 274 -6.79 14.38 21.49
N ALA A 275 -6.63 15.54 20.82
CA ALA A 275 -7.59 15.98 19.81
C ALA A 275 -7.66 15.02 18.59
N ILE A 276 -6.54 14.43 18.18
CA ILE A 276 -6.50 13.38 17.15
C ILE A 276 -7.23 12.13 17.67
N ALA A 277 -6.96 11.67 18.90
CA ALA A 277 -7.64 10.52 19.48
C ALA A 277 -9.16 10.72 19.60
N ASP A 278 -9.61 11.92 19.99
CA ASP A 278 -11.03 12.27 20.11
C ASP A 278 -11.71 12.29 18.74
N LYS A 279 -11.05 12.87 17.72
CA LYS A 279 -11.54 12.86 16.33
C LYS A 279 -11.66 11.44 15.77
N LEU A 280 -10.65 10.58 15.98
CA LEU A 280 -10.71 9.19 15.54
C LEU A 280 -11.90 8.45 16.18
N ASN A 281 -12.08 8.60 17.49
CA ASN A 281 -13.21 7.98 18.20
C ASN A 281 -14.58 8.50 17.73
N ALA A 282 -14.71 9.81 17.45
CA ALA A 282 -15.93 10.39 16.90
C ALA A 282 -16.28 9.83 15.50
N GLU A 283 -15.28 9.42 14.73
CA GLU A 283 -15.40 8.82 13.40
C GLU A 283 -15.46 7.27 13.45
N ASN A 284 -15.69 6.70 14.64
CA ASN A 284 -15.75 5.26 14.93
C ASN A 284 -14.44 4.48 14.66
N ILE A 285 -13.29 5.16 14.65
CA ILE A 285 -11.96 4.55 14.64
C ILE A 285 -11.46 4.50 16.09
N GLY A 286 -11.36 3.29 16.66
CA GLY A 286 -11.00 3.12 18.07
C GLY A 286 -9.60 3.61 18.39
N CYS A 287 -9.48 4.67 19.19
CA CYS A 287 -8.21 5.26 19.61
C CYS A 287 -8.12 5.44 21.13
N ARG A 288 -6.92 5.28 21.71
CA ARG A 288 -6.66 5.56 23.14
C ARG A 288 -5.37 6.33 23.36
N THR A 289 -5.41 7.26 24.30
CA THR A 289 -4.22 7.98 24.79
C THR A 289 -3.57 7.27 25.98
N PHE A 290 -2.27 7.49 26.18
CA PHE A 290 -1.50 6.96 27.31
C PHE A 290 -0.27 7.81 27.63
N ASP A 291 0.22 7.73 28.87
CA ASP A 291 1.33 8.54 29.41
C ASP A 291 2.35 7.69 30.20
N THR A 292 2.38 6.37 30.00
CA THR A 292 3.23 5.46 30.81
C THR A 292 4.73 5.82 30.72
N PRO A 293 5.44 5.94 31.87
CA PRO A 293 6.85 6.31 31.91
C PRO A 293 7.80 5.15 31.52
N HIS A 294 7.26 3.99 31.14
CA HIS A 294 8.03 2.82 30.74
C HIS A 294 7.99 2.54 29.23
N TRP A 295 7.24 3.35 28.47
CA TRP A 295 7.22 3.25 27.02
C TRP A 295 8.38 4.01 26.40
N ASN A 296 9.02 3.41 25.40
CA ASN A 296 10.08 4.04 24.62
C ASN A 296 9.70 4.07 23.14
N TRP A 297 10.29 5.00 22.39
CA TRP A 297 10.20 5.07 20.94
C TRP A 297 10.88 3.87 20.28
N ASP A 298 10.22 3.32 19.25
CA ASP A 298 10.87 2.48 18.25
C ASP A 298 11.79 3.31 17.35
N TYR A 299 12.67 2.64 16.62
CA TYR A 299 13.60 3.31 15.72
C TYR A 299 12.94 3.96 14.50
N GLY A 300 11.74 3.50 14.10
CA GLY A 300 10.94 4.16 13.07
C GLY A 300 10.45 5.55 13.49
N CYS A 301 10.24 5.79 14.79
CA CYS A 301 10.04 7.15 15.31
C CYS A 301 11.35 7.92 15.42
N TYR A 302 12.41 7.32 15.98
CA TYR A 302 13.68 8.00 16.25
C TYR A 302 14.45 8.41 14.98
N VAL A 303 14.66 7.49 14.03
CA VAL A 303 15.59 7.69 12.90
C VAL A 303 15.22 8.91 12.03
N PRO A 304 13.95 9.15 11.65
CA PRO A 304 13.62 10.36 10.90
C PRO A 304 13.83 11.63 11.71
N LEU A 305 13.46 11.65 12.99
CA LEU A 305 13.50 12.84 13.82
C LEU A 305 14.92 13.29 14.16
N GLU A 306 15.85 12.34 14.34
CA GLU A 306 17.29 12.61 14.53
C GLU A 306 17.88 13.49 13.41
N TYR A 307 17.39 13.37 12.17
CA TYR A 307 17.86 14.16 11.03
C TYR A 307 16.89 15.28 10.61
N MET A 308 15.58 15.08 10.79
CA MET A 308 14.56 16.08 10.46
C MET A 308 14.47 17.21 11.49
N ASP A 309 14.84 16.97 12.75
CA ASP A 309 14.88 17.96 13.82
C ASP A 309 15.99 17.65 14.85
N PRO A 310 17.28 17.75 14.46
CA PRO A 310 18.44 17.38 15.30
C PRO A 310 18.64 18.27 16.54
N ARG A 311 17.79 19.28 16.74
CA ARG A 311 17.79 20.16 17.93
C ARG A 311 16.59 19.92 18.84
N SER A 312 15.68 19.04 18.45
CA SER A 312 14.49 18.67 19.21
C SER A 312 13.61 19.88 19.57
N GLU A 313 13.41 20.76 18.59
CA GLU A 313 12.69 22.03 18.72
C GLU A 313 11.19 21.91 18.39
N ILE A 314 10.79 20.94 17.56
CA ILE A 314 9.38 20.76 17.13
C ILE A 314 8.67 19.72 18.02
N PRO A 315 7.49 20.04 18.59
CA PRO A 315 6.65 19.09 19.30
C PRO A 315 6.23 17.88 18.46
N ILE A 316 6.30 16.69 19.06
CA ILE A 316 6.06 15.41 18.39
C ILE A 316 4.77 14.75 18.90
N VAL A 317 3.91 14.37 17.95
CA VAL A 317 2.79 13.43 18.15
C VAL A 317 3.08 12.17 17.33
N LEU A 318 2.87 11.00 17.95
CA LEU A 318 3.13 9.72 17.31
C LEU A 318 1.85 8.94 17.05
N LEU A 319 1.87 8.17 15.96
CA LEU A 319 0.82 7.24 15.55
C LEU A 319 1.42 5.84 15.25
N PRO A 320 0.80 4.75 15.73
CA PRO A 320 1.25 3.39 15.48
C PRO A 320 0.68 2.85 14.18
N THR A 321 1.38 1.88 13.60
CA THR A 321 0.78 0.96 12.64
C THR A 321 -0.17 0.00 13.36
N VAL A 322 -1.47 0.07 13.05
CA VAL A 322 -2.50 -0.83 13.61
C VAL A 322 -2.67 -2.07 12.74
N MET A 323 -2.40 -3.27 13.26
CA MET A 323 -2.47 -4.52 12.48
C MET A 323 -3.90 -4.85 11.99
N CYS A 324 -4.92 -4.48 12.75
CA CYS A 324 -6.32 -4.66 12.36
C CYS A 324 -6.87 -3.58 11.43
N SER A 325 -6.16 -2.46 11.18
CA SER A 325 -6.64 -1.42 10.25
C SER A 325 -6.39 -1.81 8.80
N ASP A 326 -7.20 -1.27 7.89
CA ASP A 326 -7.07 -1.41 6.43
C ASP A 326 -6.58 -0.11 5.77
N VAL A 327 -6.31 -0.15 4.47
CA VAL A 327 -5.82 0.99 3.67
C VAL A 327 -6.73 2.22 3.78
N ASP A 328 -8.05 2.04 3.78
CA ASP A 328 -9.01 3.15 3.78
C ASP A 328 -9.22 3.75 5.18
N GLU A 329 -9.06 2.96 6.24
CA GLU A 329 -8.91 3.49 7.61
C GLU A 329 -7.65 4.34 7.74
N ASN A 330 -6.50 3.86 7.27
CA ASN A 330 -5.25 4.63 7.35
C ASN A 330 -5.32 5.94 6.54
N ARG A 331 -5.96 5.93 5.36
CA ARG A 331 -6.26 7.14 4.57
C ARG A 331 -7.20 8.09 5.32
N ARG A 332 -8.23 7.57 5.99
CA ARG A 332 -9.11 8.37 6.86
C ARG A 332 -8.31 9.05 7.97
N VAL A 333 -7.42 8.35 8.67
CA VAL A 333 -6.56 8.94 9.71
C VAL A 333 -5.73 10.10 9.17
N GLY A 334 -5.08 9.94 8.01
CA GLY A 334 -4.33 11.03 7.35
C GLY A 334 -5.17 12.28 7.08
N ARG A 335 -6.42 12.11 6.60
CA ARG A 335 -7.37 13.22 6.41
C ARG A 335 -7.81 13.84 7.73
N TYR A 336 -8.04 13.04 8.76
CA TYR A 336 -8.50 13.54 10.06
C TYR A 336 -7.42 14.34 10.82
N VAL A 337 -6.12 14.05 10.63
CA VAL A 337 -5.05 14.91 11.16
C VAL A 337 -5.11 16.32 10.57
N HIS A 338 -5.43 16.46 9.27
CA HIS A 338 -5.65 17.76 8.63
C HIS A 338 -6.85 18.51 9.22
N GLU A 339 -7.98 17.82 9.41
CA GLU A 339 -9.17 18.39 10.03
C GLU A 339 -8.89 18.88 11.47
N VAL A 340 -8.20 18.08 12.29
CA VAL A 340 -7.81 18.48 13.66
C VAL A 340 -6.83 19.65 13.65
N GLY A 341 -5.87 19.70 12.71
CA GLY A 341 -5.00 20.87 12.55
C GLY A 341 -5.78 22.15 12.26
N LYS A 342 -6.82 22.07 11.42
CA LYS A 342 -7.71 23.20 11.12
C LYS A 342 -8.52 23.63 12.35
N ASP A 343 -9.14 22.68 13.05
CA ASP A 343 -9.99 22.95 14.23
C ASP A 343 -9.18 23.52 15.41
N THR A 344 -7.93 23.06 15.58
CA THR A 344 -7.01 23.55 16.64
C THR A 344 -6.21 24.79 16.23
N GLY A 345 -6.21 25.16 14.94
CA GLY A 345 -5.35 26.23 14.40
C GLY A 345 -3.86 25.88 14.30
N LYS A 346 -3.49 24.60 14.48
CA LYS A 346 -2.10 24.10 14.47
C LYS A 346 -1.62 23.80 13.05
N ARG A 347 -0.40 24.24 12.71
CA ARG A 347 0.33 23.90 11.49
C ARG A 347 1.07 22.58 11.68
N ILE A 348 0.75 21.58 10.89
CA ILE A 348 1.24 20.20 11.10
C ILE A 348 2.05 19.72 9.88
N VAL A 349 3.23 19.14 10.11
CA VAL A 349 3.89 18.29 9.11
C VAL A 349 3.51 16.84 9.41
N PHE A 350 2.89 16.15 8.45
CA PHE A 350 2.61 14.72 8.56
C PHE A 350 3.79 13.92 8.01
N VAL A 351 4.34 12.99 8.79
CA VAL A 351 5.47 12.14 8.42
C VAL A 351 5.06 10.66 8.44
N SER A 352 4.92 10.05 7.28
CA SER A 352 4.94 8.59 7.13
C SER A 352 6.38 8.11 7.22
N SER A 353 6.73 7.54 8.37
CA SER A 353 8.04 6.92 8.55
C SER A 353 7.97 5.51 7.99
N CYS A 354 8.41 5.34 6.74
CA CYS A 354 8.42 4.06 6.03
C CYS A 354 9.35 4.01 4.82
N ALA A 355 9.71 2.80 4.41
CA ALA A 355 10.15 2.49 3.06
C ALA A 355 8.98 2.53 2.06
N LEU A 356 9.31 2.44 0.76
CA LEU A 356 8.36 2.26 -0.33
C LEU A 356 8.10 0.75 -0.53
N SER A 357 8.64 0.15 -1.59
CA SER A 357 8.66 -1.31 -1.76
C SER A 357 9.47 -2.00 -0.65
N HIS A 358 8.95 -3.08 -0.05
CA HIS A 358 9.48 -3.66 1.20
C HIS A 358 9.47 -5.20 1.27
N ASP A 359 9.94 -5.86 0.21
CA ASP A 359 10.21 -7.31 0.20
C ASP A 359 11.65 -7.57 0.69
N VAL A 360 11.80 -7.76 2.01
CA VAL A 360 13.11 -7.72 2.69
C VAL A 360 13.95 -8.97 2.44
N LEU A 361 15.19 -8.75 1.99
CA LEU A 361 16.19 -9.76 1.62
C LEU A 361 17.44 -9.70 2.51
N ARG A 362 18.15 -10.83 2.61
CA ARG A 362 19.46 -10.89 3.29
C ARG A 362 20.57 -10.32 2.41
N GLY A 363 21.00 -9.10 2.71
CA GLY A 363 22.15 -8.43 2.07
C GLY A 363 21.88 -6.92 1.96
N PRO A 364 22.55 -6.05 2.73
CA PRO A 364 22.19 -4.64 2.81
C PRO A 364 22.32 -3.88 1.48
N GLU A 365 23.23 -4.33 0.61
CA GLU A 365 23.45 -3.82 -0.75
C GLU A 365 22.37 -4.21 -1.76
N LEU A 366 21.47 -5.14 -1.44
CA LEU A 366 20.43 -5.63 -2.35
C LEU A 366 19.35 -4.58 -2.58
N TRP A 367 19.02 -4.36 -3.86
CA TRP A 367 17.94 -3.50 -4.32
C TRP A 367 16.60 -4.26 -4.39
N PRO A 368 15.47 -3.53 -4.38
CA PRO A 368 14.22 -4.06 -4.93
C PRO A 368 14.41 -4.54 -6.37
N THR A 369 13.53 -5.43 -6.83
CA THR A 369 13.52 -5.87 -8.24
C THR A 369 13.31 -4.67 -9.17
N ALA A 370 13.70 -4.79 -10.44
CA ALA A 370 13.59 -3.69 -11.39
C ALA A 370 12.14 -3.17 -11.49
N GLU A 371 11.18 -4.08 -11.47
CA GLU A 371 9.74 -3.79 -11.50
C GLU A 371 9.35 -2.95 -10.27
N ARG A 372 9.79 -3.32 -9.07
CA ARG A 372 9.51 -2.58 -7.84
C ARG A 372 10.20 -1.21 -7.79
N GLN A 373 11.39 -1.08 -8.37
CA GLN A 373 12.01 0.24 -8.53
C GLN A 373 11.21 1.15 -9.47
N GLU A 374 10.57 0.62 -10.52
CA GLU A 374 9.68 1.41 -11.37
C GLU A 374 8.37 1.80 -10.65
N LEU A 375 7.83 0.93 -9.78
CA LEU A 375 6.72 1.27 -8.89
C LEU A 375 7.12 2.41 -7.94
N ASP A 376 8.26 2.29 -7.27
CA ASP A 376 8.77 3.33 -6.36
C ASP A 376 9.03 4.66 -7.09
N ARG A 377 9.61 4.62 -8.30
CA ARG A 377 9.79 5.81 -9.15
C ARG A 377 8.46 6.45 -9.53
N LYS A 378 7.44 5.66 -9.89
CA LYS A 378 6.09 6.17 -10.19
C LYS A 378 5.42 6.78 -8.96
N PHE A 379 5.61 6.20 -7.76
CA PHE A 379 5.14 6.80 -6.52
C PHE A 379 5.78 8.19 -6.31
N ILE A 380 7.11 8.28 -6.46
CA ILE A 380 7.87 9.53 -6.32
C ILE A 380 7.43 10.57 -7.36
N GLU A 381 7.27 10.17 -8.63
CA GLU A 381 6.75 11.04 -9.72
C GLU A 381 5.39 11.62 -9.35
N LEU A 382 4.40 10.77 -9.07
CA LEU A 382 3.03 11.20 -8.78
C LEU A 382 2.95 12.10 -7.52
N ALA A 383 3.78 11.83 -6.50
CA ALA A 383 3.86 12.66 -5.31
C ALA A 383 4.51 14.02 -5.59
N THR A 384 5.66 14.05 -6.29
CA THR A 384 6.39 15.30 -6.61
C THR A 384 5.66 16.19 -7.61
N GLU A 385 4.91 15.61 -8.53
CA GLU A 385 4.03 16.34 -9.45
C GLU A 385 2.69 16.76 -8.82
N GLY A 386 2.41 16.40 -7.56
CA GLY A 386 1.17 16.77 -6.88
C GLY A 386 -0.08 16.07 -7.44
N ARG A 387 0.08 14.95 -8.18
CA ARG A 387 -1.01 14.18 -8.85
C ARG A 387 -1.81 13.34 -7.85
N ALA A 388 -2.34 14.00 -6.81
CA ALA A 388 -3.00 13.41 -5.65
C ALA A 388 -4.08 12.38 -6.01
N ALA A 389 -5.00 12.73 -6.93
CA ALA A 389 -6.10 11.85 -7.33
C ALA A 389 -5.61 10.55 -7.99
N GLU A 390 -4.58 10.65 -8.83
CA GLU A 390 -3.98 9.50 -9.53
C GLU A 390 -3.15 8.63 -8.59
N LEU A 391 -2.35 9.26 -7.71
CA LEU A 391 -1.62 8.58 -6.64
C LEU A 391 -2.59 7.76 -5.75
N SER A 392 -3.70 8.38 -5.33
CA SER A 392 -4.77 7.71 -4.56
C SER A 392 -5.39 6.53 -5.31
N ALA A 393 -5.71 6.71 -6.60
CA ALA A 393 -6.38 5.67 -7.40
C ALA A 393 -5.47 4.47 -7.70
N TRP A 394 -4.16 4.71 -7.88
CA TRP A 394 -3.17 3.69 -8.18
C TRP A 394 -2.57 3.02 -6.93
N MET A 395 -2.73 3.62 -5.74
CA MET A 395 -2.21 3.12 -4.46
C MET A 395 -2.44 1.62 -4.18
N PRO A 396 -3.61 1.02 -4.45
CA PRO A 396 -3.83 -0.41 -4.17
C PRO A 396 -2.97 -1.35 -5.02
N GLU A 397 -2.53 -0.90 -6.21
CA GLU A 397 -1.60 -1.65 -7.07
C GLU A 397 -0.17 -1.53 -6.52
N PHE A 398 0.27 -0.30 -6.22
CA PHE A 398 1.57 -0.02 -5.59
C PHE A 398 1.77 -0.85 -4.32
N ILE A 399 0.81 -0.83 -3.40
CA ILE A 399 0.88 -1.57 -2.13
C ILE A 399 1.08 -3.07 -2.35
N ARG A 400 0.37 -3.65 -3.33
CA ARG A 400 0.37 -5.09 -3.57
C ARG A 400 1.61 -5.57 -4.33
N GLU A 401 2.01 -4.87 -5.39
CA GLU A 401 3.14 -5.30 -6.24
C GLU A 401 4.49 -4.87 -5.67
N GLY A 402 4.56 -3.69 -5.04
CA GLY A 402 5.73 -3.21 -4.31
C GLY A 402 5.98 -3.98 -3.02
N VAL A 403 4.96 -4.72 -2.52
CA VAL A 403 4.94 -5.30 -1.17
C VAL A 403 5.25 -4.18 -0.17
N ALA A 404 4.42 -3.13 -0.20
CA ALA A 404 4.69 -1.90 0.55
C ALA A 404 4.73 -2.19 2.06
N GLU A 405 5.61 -1.47 2.75
CA GLU A 405 5.90 -1.72 4.16
C GLU A 405 4.64 -1.76 5.04
N MET A 406 4.57 -2.78 5.91
CA MET A 406 3.42 -3.06 6.76
C MET A 406 2.07 -3.14 6.01
N GLY A 407 2.09 -3.57 4.75
CA GLY A 407 0.90 -3.60 3.88
C GLY A 407 0.44 -2.21 3.44
N GLY A 408 1.34 -1.24 3.41
CA GLY A 408 1.09 0.13 2.97
C GLY A 408 0.29 0.99 3.96
N ARG A 409 0.25 0.65 5.25
CA ARG A 409 -0.56 1.37 6.25
C ARG A 409 -0.10 2.81 6.47
N THR A 410 1.19 2.99 6.76
CA THR A 410 1.85 4.29 6.92
C THR A 410 1.70 5.17 5.68
N ILE A 411 2.06 4.64 4.51
CA ILE A 411 1.99 5.38 3.24
C ILE A 411 0.54 5.71 2.85
N SER A 412 -0.43 4.87 3.22
CA SER A 412 -1.86 5.18 3.06
C SER A 412 -2.29 6.40 3.87
N SER A 413 -1.74 6.61 5.08
CA SER A 413 -1.98 7.85 5.82
C SER A 413 -1.33 9.07 5.17
N MET A 414 -0.11 8.95 4.61
CA MET A 414 0.49 10.04 3.82
C MET A 414 -0.40 10.44 2.64
N VAL A 415 -0.97 9.45 1.93
CA VAL A 415 -1.85 9.66 0.78
C VAL A 415 -3.17 10.31 1.21
N GLY A 416 -3.76 9.87 2.32
CA GLY A 416 -4.91 10.55 2.93
C GLY A 416 -4.62 12.01 3.30
N ALA A 417 -3.45 12.28 3.86
CA ALA A 417 -2.98 13.64 4.12
C ALA A 417 -2.82 14.48 2.83
N ILE A 418 -2.30 13.89 1.74
CA ILE A 418 -2.20 14.53 0.42
C ILE A 418 -3.59 14.83 -0.17
N GLU A 419 -4.55 13.92 -0.04
CA GLU A 419 -5.94 14.13 -0.46
C GLU A 419 -6.61 15.29 0.28
N ALA A 420 -6.32 15.45 1.58
CA ALA A 420 -6.84 16.57 2.37
C ALA A 420 -6.25 17.91 1.92
N LEU A 421 -4.94 17.95 1.65
CA LEU A 421 -4.28 19.12 1.05
C LEU A 421 -4.88 19.46 -0.33
N ALA A 422 -5.06 18.46 -1.21
CA ALA A 422 -5.62 18.64 -2.56
C ALA A 422 -7.10 19.06 -2.58
N LYS A 423 -7.81 18.97 -1.45
CA LYS A 423 -9.19 19.44 -1.30
C LYS A 423 -9.26 20.93 -0.93
N ASP A 424 -8.26 21.43 -0.23
CA ASP A 424 -8.19 22.80 0.29
C ASP A 424 -7.29 23.73 -0.56
N HIS A 425 -6.52 23.19 -1.51
CA HIS A 425 -5.59 23.93 -2.36
C HIS A 425 -5.71 23.52 -3.84
N ASP A 426 -5.73 24.51 -4.74
CA ASP A 426 -5.89 24.29 -6.20
C ASP A 426 -4.74 23.50 -6.84
N GLU A 427 -3.51 23.72 -6.37
CA GLU A 427 -2.31 23.02 -6.85
C GLU A 427 -1.44 22.55 -5.66
N LEU A 428 -0.99 21.29 -5.75
CA LEU A 428 0.06 20.76 -4.89
C LEU A 428 1.37 20.65 -5.70
N THR A 429 2.48 20.62 -4.99
CA THR A 429 3.79 20.29 -5.57
C THR A 429 4.61 19.53 -4.54
N GLY A 430 5.64 18.81 -4.96
CA GLY A 430 6.50 18.08 -4.07
C GLY A 430 7.94 18.02 -4.54
N LYS A 431 8.83 17.58 -3.63
CA LYS A 431 10.26 17.42 -3.88
C LYS A 431 10.75 16.11 -3.26
N GLN A 432 11.56 15.38 -4.02
CA GLN A 432 12.44 14.35 -3.46
C GLN A 432 13.71 14.99 -2.89
N PHE A 433 14.13 14.55 -1.72
CA PHE A 433 15.35 14.97 -1.04
C PHE A 433 16.33 13.79 -0.96
N GLY A 434 17.60 14.03 -1.32
CA GLY A 434 18.56 12.94 -1.50
C GLY A 434 18.20 11.97 -2.65
N PRO A 435 18.91 10.83 -2.75
CA PRO A 435 18.68 9.82 -3.78
C PRO A 435 17.49 8.91 -3.43
N TYR A 436 17.07 8.09 -4.39
CA TYR A 436 16.38 6.83 -4.11
C TYR A 436 17.45 5.76 -3.92
N ALA A 437 17.40 5.01 -2.83
CA ALA A 437 18.44 4.06 -2.44
C ALA A 437 17.87 2.78 -1.83
N GLN A 438 18.71 1.77 -1.71
CA GLN A 438 18.34 0.46 -1.22
C GLN A 438 18.75 0.20 0.23
N SER A 439 18.01 -0.68 0.89
CA SER A 439 18.45 -1.32 2.13
C SER A 439 17.83 -2.70 2.22
N SER A 440 18.60 -3.77 2.03
CA SER A 440 18.12 -5.14 2.25
C SER A 440 16.88 -5.49 1.41
N GLY A 441 16.86 -5.15 0.13
CA GLY A 441 15.73 -5.41 -0.77
C GLY A 441 14.59 -4.38 -0.72
N SER A 442 14.60 -3.44 0.23
CA SER A 442 13.63 -2.33 0.28
C SER A 442 14.07 -1.09 -0.50
N GLY A 443 13.10 -0.34 -1.00
CA GLY A 443 13.29 0.93 -1.70
C GLY A 443 13.02 2.11 -0.77
N ASN A 444 13.98 3.03 -0.68
CA ASN A 444 14.01 4.08 0.32
C ASN A 444 14.14 5.45 -0.37
N ALA A 445 13.31 6.41 0.03
CA ALA A 445 13.34 7.78 -0.45
C ALA A 445 12.80 8.74 0.62
N HIS A 446 13.08 10.03 0.42
CA HIS A 446 12.50 11.11 1.19
C HIS A 446 11.74 12.02 0.23
N VAL A 447 10.41 12.11 0.37
CA VAL A 447 9.56 12.94 -0.50
C VAL A 447 8.59 13.74 0.35
N ALA A 448 8.55 15.06 0.15
CA ALA A 448 7.53 15.93 0.72
C ALA A 448 6.58 16.43 -0.38
N VAL A 449 5.30 16.51 -0.06
CA VAL A 449 4.25 17.14 -0.85
C VAL A 449 3.65 18.27 -0.02
N PHE A 450 3.51 19.45 -0.60
CA PHE A 450 3.06 20.66 0.06
C PHE A 450 2.16 21.49 -0.87
N PRO A 451 1.28 22.37 -0.32
CA PRO A 451 0.55 23.33 -1.12
C PRO A 451 1.52 24.20 -1.94
N LYS A 452 1.20 24.43 -3.21
CA LYS A 452 1.95 25.38 -4.03
C LYS A 452 1.56 26.80 -3.60
N SER A 453 2.51 27.57 -3.10
CA SER A 453 2.29 28.98 -2.74
C SER A 453 1.75 29.76 -3.95
N SER A 454 0.66 30.50 -3.72
CA SER A 454 -0.01 31.35 -4.71
C SER A 454 0.77 32.62 -5.05
#